data_AF-A0A947C2D2-F1
#
_entry.id   AF-A0A947C2D2-F1
#
_cell.length_a   1.000
_cell.length_b   1.000
_cell.length_c   1.000
_cell.angle_alpha   90.00
_cell.angle_beta   90.00
_cell.angle_gamma   90.00
#
_symmetry.space_group_name_H-M   'P 1'
#
loop_
_entity.id
_entity.type
_entity.pdbx_description
1 polymer ?
#
loop_
_entity_poly.entity_id
_entity_poly.type
_entity_poly.pdbx_seq_one_letter_code
_entity_poly.pdbx_strand_id
1 'polypeptide(L)'
;WHYKHMINPREISIGSNMPPYPHLTTETIDFAGTEVKLRAMRNIGVPYEAEQIQMAEQNAQTAAAAIAAGLANEGGIKVCEAPAEGCELLVNSRLVALISYLQRLGRIPQAEPLAVVETMEAAP
;
A
#
# COMPACT_ATOMS: atom_id res chain seq x y z
N TRP A 1 -13.95 5.31 4.27
CA TRP A 1 -14.78 5.38 3.05
C TRP A 1 -14.46 4.26 2.06
N HIS A 2 -13.22 4.15 1.55
CA HIS A 2 -12.85 3.14 0.54
C HIS A 2 -13.23 1.70 0.91
N TYR A 3 -12.94 1.25 2.15
CA TYR A 3 -13.36 -0.07 2.63
C TYR A 3 -14.86 -0.31 2.41
N LYS A 4 -15.73 0.50 3.01
CA LYS A 4 -17.20 0.35 2.91
C LYS A 4 -17.68 0.41 1.46
N HIS A 5 -17.12 1.31 0.66
CA HIS A 5 -17.45 1.41 -0.76
C HIS A 5 -17.06 0.14 -1.53
N MET A 6 -15.92 -0.48 -1.24
CA MET A 6 -15.52 -1.73 -1.91
C MET A 6 -16.38 -2.93 -1.45
N ILE A 7 -16.85 -2.96 -0.19
CA ILE A 7 -17.75 -4.01 0.30
C ILE A 7 -19.14 -3.88 -0.33
N ASN A 8 -19.75 -2.70 -0.20
CA ASN A 8 -21.05 -2.40 -0.79
C ASN A 8 -21.10 -0.95 -1.30
N PRO A 9 -20.82 -0.73 -2.60
CA PRO A 9 -20.81 0.61 -3.18
C PRO A 9 -22.12 1.38 -3.01
N ARG A 10 -23.26 0.65 -2.97
CA ARG A 10 -24.60 1.25 -2.96
C ARG A 10 -25.01 1.80 -1.59
N GLU A 11 -24.38 1.34 -0.51
CA GLU A 11 -24.61 1.88 0.83
C GLU A 11 -23.97 3.26 1.02
N ILE A 12 -22.89 3.53 0.28
CA ILE A 12 -22.11 4.76 0.41
C ILE A 12 -22.44 5.74 -0.72
N SER A 13 -22.74 5.22 -1.91
CA SER A 13 -23.13 6.00 -3.09
C SER A 13 -24.38 5.39 -3.71
N ILE A 14 -25.52 5.99 -3.40
CA ILE A 14 -26.83 5.56 -3.92
C ILE A 14 -26.79 5.59 -5.46
N GLY A 15 -27.15 4.48 -6.08
CA GLY A 15 -27.12 4.35 -7.55
C GLY A 15 -25.76 4.00 -8.15
N SER A 16 -24.73 3.72 -7.33
CA SER A 16 -23.43 3.27 -7.84
C SER A 16 -23.57 2.01 -8.72
N ASN A 17 -22.98 2.05 -9.91
CA ASN A 17 -22.91 0.91 -10.84
C ASN A 17 -21.68 0.01 -10.59
N MET A 18 -20.75 0.42 -9.73
CA MET A 18 -19.56 -0.34 -9.40
C MET A 18 -19.91 -1.72 -8.79
N PRO A 19 -19.33 -2.84 -9.24
CA PRO A 19 -19.53 -4.13 -8.59
C PRO A 19 -19.03 -4.14 -7.13
N PRO A 20 -19.60 -4.96 -6.23
CA PRO A 20 -19.04 -5.17 -4.89
C PRO A 20 -17.82 -6.12 -4.96
N TYR A 21 -16.81 -5.87 -4.14
CA TYR A 21 -15.57 -6.66 -4.05
C TYR A 21 -15.24 -7.14 -2.62
N PRO A 22 -16.19 -7.78 -1.89
CA PRO A 22 -15.94 -8.22 -0.52
C PRO A 22 -14.86 -9.32 -0.43
N HIS A 23 -14.67 -10.13 -1.48
CA HIS A 23 -13.62 -11.16 -1.52
C HIS A 23 -12.21 -10.60 -1.31
N LEU A 24 -11.97 -9.31 -1.64
CA LEU A 24 -10.67 -8.68 -1.45
C LEU A 24 -10.29 -8.51 0.02
N THR A 25 -11.21 -8.67 0.97
CA THR A 25 -10.87 -8.59 2.41
C THR A 25 -10.14 -9.83 2.92
N THR A 26 -10.32 -10.97 2.26
CA THR A 26 -9.77 -12.27 2.66
C THR A 26 -8.76 -12.82 1.66
N GLU A 27 -8.83 -12.42 0.38
CA GLU A 27 -7.77 -12.73 -0.58
C GLU A 27 -6.49 -12.01 -0.20
N THR A 28 -5.39 -12.75 -0.06
CA THR A 28 -4.12 -12.22 0.40
C THR A 28 -3.16 -11.93 -0.74
N ILE A 29 -2.12 -11.15 -0.42
CA ILE A 29 -0.93 -10.98 -1.24
C ILE A 29 0.30 -11.50 -0.49
N ASP A 30 1.25 -12.00 -1.27
CA ASP A 30 2.59 -12.34 -0.78
C ASP A 30 3.52 -11.13 -0.96
N PHE A 31 4.07 -10.64 0.16
CA PHE A 31 4.96 -9.49 0.17
C PHE A 31 6.38 -9.82 -0.31
N ALA A 32 6.81 -11.09 -0.24
CA ALA A 32 8.16 -11.50 -0.63
C ALA A 32 8.43 -11.22 -2.13
N GLY A 33 7.40 -11.29 -2.97
CA GLY A 33 7.49 -10.95 -4.39
C GLY A 33 7.66 -9.45 -4.70
N THR A 34 7.62 -8.56 -3.70
CA THR A 34 7.69 -7.11 -3.91
C THR A 34 9.07 -6.68 -4.39
N GLU A 35 10.14 -7.25 -3.82
CA GLU A 35 11.52 -6.96 -4.24
C GLU A 35 11.72 -7.21 -5.74
N VAL A 36 11.30 -8.38 -6.22
CA VAL A 36 11.41 -8.78 -7.64
C VAL A 36 10.69 -7.79 -8.54
N LYS A 37 9.50 -7.32 -8.14
CA LYS A 37 8.74 -6.30 -8.88
C LYS A 37 9.46 -4.96 -8.90
N LEU A 38 10.04 -4.51 -7.78
CA LEU A 38 10.79 -3.25 -7.72
C LEU A 38 12.06 -3.33 -8.59
N ARG A 39 12.77 -4.46 -8.61
CA ARG A 39 13.90 -4.71 -9.51
C ARG A 39 13.48 -4.64 -10.98
N ALA A 40 12.38 -5.29 -11.34
CA ALA A 40 11.85 -5.25 -12.70
C ALA A 40 11.46 -3.81 -13.11
N MET A 41 10.83 -3.05 -12.21
CA MET A 41 10.51 -1.64 -12.44
C MET A 41 11.77 -0.76 -12.59
N ARG A 42 12.82 -1.02 -11.80
CA ARG A 42 14.11 -0.35 -11.96
C ARG A 42 14.74 -0.62 -13.32
N ASN A 43 14.66 -1.86 -13.81
CA ASN A 43 15.17 -2.23 -15.12
C ASN A 43 14.47 -1.51 -16.29
N ILE A 44 13.22 -1.10 -16.12
CA ILE A 44 12.47 -0.33 -17.12
C ILE A 44 12.50 1.20 -16.86
N GLY A 45 13.36 1.66 -15.96
CA GLY A 45 13.65 3.09 -15.77
C GLY A 45 12.93 3.77 -14.61
N VAL A 46 12.21 3.04 -13.74
CA VAL A 46 11.67 3.63 -12.50
C VAL A 46 12.83 3.83 -11.51
N PRO A 47 13.04 5.04 -10.95
CA PRO A 47 14.21 5.37 -10.14
C PRO A 47 14.10 4.82 -8.71
N TYR A 48 14.09 3.50 -8.56
CA TYR A 48 14.17 2.84 -7.25
C TYR A 48 15.62 2.68 -6.79
N GLU A 49 15.89 3.11 -5.57
CA GLU A 49 17.18 2.92 -4.91
C GLU A 49 17.40 1.46 -4.50
N ALA A 50 18.67 1.05 -4.38
CA ALA A 50 19.01 -0.31 -3.96
C ALA A 50 18.44 -0.64 -2.57
N GLU A 51 18.47 0.33 -1.64
CA GLU A 51 17.89 0.19 -0.31
C GLU A 51 16.36 0.02 -0.35
N GLN A 52 15.67 0.80 -1.19
CA GLN A 52 14.21 0.68 -1.35
C GLN A 52 13.81 -0.72 -1.86
N ILE A 53 14.63 -1.30 -2.73
CA ILE A 53 14.45 -2.67 -3.22
C ILE A 53 14.68 -3.69 -2.10
N GLN A 54 15.77 -3.55 -1.33
CA GLN A 54 16.09 -4.46 -0.22
C GLN A 54 15.03 -4.41 0.89
N MET A 55 14.50 -3.22 1.17
CA MET A 55 13.47 -2.98 2.19
C MET A 55 12.04 -3.18 1.66
N ALA A 56 11.87 -3.63 0.41
CA ALA A 56 10.57 -3.63 -0.27
C ALA A 56 9.49 -4.41 0.48
N GLU A 57 9.81 -5.62 0.96
CA GLU A 57 8.88 -6.45 1.71
C GLU A 57 8.51 -5.81 3.05
N GLN A 58 9.50 -5.38 3.83
CA GLN A 58 9.27 -4.74 5.13
C GLN A 58 8.46 -3.45 4.99
N ASN A 59 8.75 -2.64 3.96
CA ASN A 59 8.01 -1.42 3.66
C ASN A 59 6.54 -1.73 3.30
N ALA A 60 6.31 -2.77 2.50
CA ALA A 60 4.96 -3.19 2.14
C ALA A 60 4.17 -3.70 3.35
N GLN A 61 4.79 -4.52 4.21
CA GLN A 61 4.19 -5.00 5.46
C GLN A 61 3.87 -3.82 6.40
N THR A 62 4.79 -2.88 6.55
CA THR A 62 4.61 -1.68 7.39
C THR A 62 3.45 -0.81 6.89
N ALA A 63 3.37 -0.59 5.57
CA ALA A 63 2.27 0.14 4.97
C ALA A 63 0.93 -0.58 5.16
N ALA A 64 0.90 -1.90 4.98
CA ALA A 64 -0.30 -2.71 5.17
C ALA A 64 -0.79 -2.64 6.63
N ALA A 65 0.11 -2.80 7.61
CA ALA A 65 -0.20 -2.68 9.02
C ALA A 65 -0.75 -1.29 9.37
N ALA A 66 -0.14 -0.22 8.85
CA ALA A 66 -0.59 1.16 9.10
C ALA A 66 -2.01 1.41 8.54
N ILE A 67 -2.28 0.96 7.31
CA ILE A 67 -3.61 1.08 6.70
C ILE A 67 -4.65 0.27 7.48
N ALA A 68 -4.32 -0.97 7.83
CA ALA A 68 -5.23 -1.85 8.56
C ALA A 68 -5.52 -1.31 9.96
N ALA A 69 -4.52 -0.78 10.68
CA ALA A 69 -4.70 -0.10 11.95
C ALA A 69 -5.61 1.14 11.82
N GLY A 70 -5.42 1.95 10.77
CA GLY A 70 -6.30 3.09 10.48
C GLY A 70 -7.76 2.64 10.27
N LEU A 71 -7.98 1.55 9.54
CA LEU A 71 -9.31 0.99 9.31
C LEU A 71 -9.94 0.43 10.60
N ALA A 72 -9.16 -0.19 11.48
CA ALA A 72 -9.65 -0.64 12.78
C ALA A 72 -10.08 0.55 13.65
N ASN A 73 -9.25 1.58 13.73
CA ASN A 73 -9.47 2.74 14.60
C ASN A 73 -10.61 3.65 14.11
N GLU A 74 -10.65 3.95 12.81
CA GLU A 74 -11.64 4.87 12.23
C GLU A 74 -12.91 4.16 11.77
N GLY A 75 -12.77 2.92 11.30
CA GLY A 75 -13.85 2.13 10.74
C GLY A 75 -14.56 1.23 11.74
N GLY A 76 -13.95 0.97 12.90
CA GLY A 76 -14.45 0.01 13.89
C GLY A 76 -14.44 -1.44 13.38
N ILE A 77 -13.55 -1.75 12.43
CA ILE A 77 -13.50 -3.04 11.71
C ILE A 77 -12.56 -3.99 12.46
N LYS A 78 -12.96 -5.26 12.61
CA LYS A 78 -12.08 -6.30 13.18
C LYS A 78 -11.05 -6.77 12.15
N VAL A 79 -9.82 -6.32 12.34
CA VAL A 79 -8.64 -6.68 11.54
C VAL A 79 -7.92 -7.89 12.15
N CYS A 80 -7.38 -8.76 11.31
CA CYS A 80 -6.64 -9.95 11.75
C CYS A 80 -5.40 -10.21 10.89
N GLU A 81 -4.41 -10.87 11.48
CA GLU A 81 -3.22 -11.35 10.76
C GLU A 81 -3.48 -12.63 9.96
N ALA A 82 -4.48 -13.42 10.37
CA ALA A 82 -4.83 -14.70 9.75
C ALA A 82 -6.35 -14.90 9.75
N PRO A 83 -6.88 -15.78 8.86
CA PRO A 83 -8.30 -16.10 8.83
C PRO A 83 -8.79 -16.63 10.18
N ALA A 84 -9.77 -15.96 10.76
CA ALA A 84 -10.36 -16.32 12.05
C ALA A 84 -11.85 -15.97 12.08
N GLU A 85 -12.58 -16.54 13.03
CA GLU A 85 -14.01 -16.27 13.19
C GLU A 85 -14.25 -14.78 13.54
N GLY A 86 -15.22 -14.18 12.83
CA GLY A 86 -15.52 -12.76 12.94
C GLY A 86 -14.41 -11.85 12.39
N CYS A 87 -13.44 -12.37 11.64
CA CYS A 87 -12.48 -11.53 10.96
C CYS A 87 -13.13 -10.81 9.77
N GLU A 88 -13.03 -9.49 9.73
CA GLU A 88 -13.61 -8.68 8.64
C GLU A 88 -12.58 -8.28 7.58
N LEU A 89 -11.30 -8.23 7.95
CA LEU A 89 -10.21 -7.80 7.07
C LEU A 89 -8.87 -8.43 7.49
N LEU A 90 -8.18 -9.06 6.54
CA LEU A 90 -6.80 -9.48 6.75
C LEU A 90 -5.83 -8.32 6.50
N VAL A 91 -4.78 -8.21 7.34
CA VAL A 91 -3.74 -7.16 7.18
C VAL A 91 -3.07 -7.26 5.81
N ASN A 92 -2.73 -8.47 5.38
CA ASN A 92 -2.12 -8.73 4.07
C ASN A 92 -3.16 -8.93 2.94
N SER A 93 -4.38 -8.44 3.10
CA SER A 93 -5.43 -8.56 2.10
C SER A 93 -5.17 -7.70 0.86
N ARG A 94 -5.72 -8.12 -0.29
CA ARG A 94 -5.71 -7.34 -1.54
C ARG A 94 -6.42 -6.01 -1.38
N LEU A 95 -7.45 -5.93 -0.54
CA LEU A 95 -8.16 -4.69 -0.27
C LEU A 95 -7.26 -3.66 0.43
N VAL A 96 -6.46 -4.07 1.42
CA VAL A 96 -5.50 -3.17 2.09
C VAL A 96 -4.49 -2.61 1.08
N ALA A 97 -3.94 -3.46 0.21
CA ALA A 97 -3.03 -3.03 -0.85
C ALA A 97 -3.69 -2.04 -1.82
N LEU A 98 -4.94 -2.29 -2.22
CA LEU A 98 -5.69 -1.39 -3.09
C LEU A 98 -5.98 -0.03 -2.42
N ILE A 99 -6.35 -0.03 -1.13
CA ILE A 99 -6.57 1.20 -0.37
C ILE A 99 -5.28 2.02 -0.30
N SER A 100 -4.14 1.38 -0.02
CA SER A 100 -2.82 2.03 -0.02
C SER A 100 -2.54 2.70 -1.38
N TYR A 101 -2.79 1.98 -2.48
CA TYR A 101 -2.64 2.52 -3.83
C TYR A 101 -3.56 3.73 -4.09
N LEU A 102 -4.86 3.63 -3.76
CA LEU A 102 -5.82 4.71 -3.98
C LEU A 102 -5.48 5.98 -3.19
N GLN A 103 -4.99 5.84 -1.95
CA GLN A 103 -4.57 6.98 -1.13
C GLN A 103 -3.31 7.67 -1.67
N ARG A 104 -2.53 6.98 -2.50
CA ARG A 104 -1.33 7.52 -3.16
C ARG A 104 -1.66 8.30 -4.43
N LEU A 105 -2.75 7.96 -5.12
CA LEU A 105 -3.15 8.62 -6.37
C LEU A 105 -3.35 10.13 -6.19
N GLY A 106 -2.78 10.92 -7.10
CA GLY A 106 -2.88 12.38 -7.08
C GLY A 106 -2.02 13.08 -6.03
N ARG A 107 -1.29 12.34 -5.19
CA ARG A 107 -0.24 12.89 -4.32
C ARG A 107 1.11 12.64 -5.01
N ILE A 108 1.99 13.62 -5.10
CA ILE A 108 3.38 13.42 -5.53
C ILE A 108 4.23 13.61 -4.27
N PRO A 109 5.12 12.68 -3.89
CA PRO A 109 6.06 12.92 -2.80
C PRO A 109 6.92 14.09 -3.27
N GLN A 110 7.09 15.09 -2.41
CA GLN A 110 8.09 16.10 -2.70
C GLN A 110 9.43 15.37 -2.83
N ALA A 111 10.12 15.53 -3.96
CA ALA A 111 11.47 15.04 -4.09
C ALA A 111 12.28 15.70 -2.97
N GLU A 112 12.96 14.90 -2.13
CA GLU A 112 13.95 15.50 -1.25
C GLU A 112 14.96 16.24 -2.12
N PRO A 113 15.33 17.50 -1.78
CA PRO A 113 16.31 18.23 -2.54
C PRO A 113 17.58 17.37 -2.63
N LEU A 114 18.04 17.10 -3.85
CA LEU A 114 19.34 16.47 -4.07
C LEU A 114 20.36 17.31 -3.29
N ALA A 115 20.94 16.74 -2.23
CA ALA A 115 22.04 17.36 -1.53
C ALA A 115 23.10 17.67 -2.59
N VAL A 116 23.39 18.96 -2.78
CA VAL A 116 24.45 19.40 -3.67
C VAL A 116 25.72 18.76 -3.11
N VAL A 117 26.26 17.79 -3.82
CA VAL A 117 27.58 17.24 -3.52
C VAL A 117 28.53 18.40 -3.77
N GLU A 118 28.86 19.12 -2.71
CA GLU A 118 29.89 20.14 -2.72
C GLU A 118 31.15 19.43 -3.19
N THR A 119 31.53 19.70 -4.44
CA THR A 119 32.78 19.22 -5.01
C THR A 119 33.88 19.75 -4.12
N MET A 120 34.54 18.87 -3.36
CA MET A 120 35.84 19.14 -2.77
C MET A 120 36.77 19.58 -3.92
N GLU A 121 36.86 20.89 -4.09
CA GLU A 121 37.86 21.52 -4.94
C GLU A 121 39.20 21.34 -4.24
N ALA A 122 39.92 20.33 -4.70
CA ALA A 122 41.33 20.14 -4.40
C ALA A 122 42.13 21.30 -5.00
N ALA A 123 42.86 22.04 -4.17
CA ALA A 123 44.09 22.75 -4.54
C ALA A 123 44.76 23.38 -3.30
N PRO A 124 46.07 23.65 -3.34
CA PRO A 124 47.19 22.91 -3.92
C PRO A 124 48.17 22.35 -2.88
#